data_AF-A0A482VMD0-F1
#
_entry.id   AF-A0A482VMD0-F1
#
_cell.length_a   1.000
_cell.length_b   1.000
_cell.length_c   1.000
_cell.angle_alpha   90.00
_cell.angle_beta   90.00
_cell.angle_gamma   90.00
#
_symmetry.space_group_name_H-M   'P 1'
#
loop_
_entity.id
_entity.type
_entity.pdbx_description
1 polymer ?
#
loop_
_entity_poly.entity_id
_entity_poly.type
_entity_poly.pdbx_seq_one_letter_code
_entity_poly.pdbx_strand_id
1 'polypeptide(L)'
;FTFEILVRFIASPNKCEFINSSVNIIDYIATASFYIDLLLRKFASHLENADIMEFFSIIRIMRLFKLTRHSSGLKILIQTFRASAKELTLLVFFLVLGIVIFASLVYYAERIQTNPENDFKSIPLGLWWALVTMTTVGYGDMVPKTYIGMFVGALCALAGVLTIALPVPVIVSNFAMYYSHTQLFYTI
;
A
#
# COMPACT_ATOMS: atom_id res chain seq x y z
N PHE A 1 -22.60 -14.95 -6.77
CA PHE A 1 -21.15 -14.75 -6.97
C PHE A 1 -20.48 -16.03 -7.42
N THR A 2 -20.59 -17.09 -6.63
CA THR A 2 -20.10 -18.44 -6.95
C THR A 2 -20.60 -18.96 -8.28
N PHE A 3 -21.91 -18.84 -8.58
CA PHE A 3 -22.46 -19.25 -9.88
C PHE A 3 -21.82 -18.49 -11.07
N GLU A 4 -21.63 -17.18 -10.94
CA GLU A 4 -20.98 -16.34 -11.96
C GLU A 4 -19.52 -16.77 -12.20
N ILE A 5 -18.78 -17.09 -11.13
CA ILE A 5 -17.41 -17.60 -11.20
C ILE A 5 -17.36 -19.00 -11.82
N LEU A 6 -18.30 -19.87 -11.45
CA LEU A 6 -18.33 -21.27 -11.86
C LEU A 6 -18.70 -21.40 -13.34
N VAL A 7 -19.67 -20.62 -13.82
CA VAL A 7 -20.02 -20.52 -15.24
C VAL A 7 -18.83 -20.01 -16.06
N ARG A 8 -18.12 -18.98 -15.58
CA ARG A 8 -16.94 -18.45 -16.29
C ARG A 8 -15.75 -19.39 -16.29
N PHE A 9 -15.55 -20.12 -15.20
CA PHE A 9 -14.52 -21.16 -15.13
C PHE A 9 -14.79 -22.28 -16.14
N ILE A 10 -16.04 -22.73 -16.27
CA ILE A 10 -16.45 -23.76 -17.22
C ILE A 10 -16.36 -23.25 -18.67
N ALA A 11 -16.76 -22.00 -18.92
CA ALA A 11 -16.75 -21.39 -20.25
C ALA A 11 -15.36 -20.94 -20.73
N SER A 12 -14.35 -20.90 -19.85
CA SER A 12 -12.99 -20.49 -20.23
C SER A 12 -12.23 -21.62 -20.94
N PRO A 13 -11.59 -21.35 -22.10
CA PRO A 13 -10.83 -22.36 -22.84
C PRO A 13 -9.57 -22.82 -22.09
N ASN A 14 -8.92 -21.94 -21.31
CA ASN A 14 -7.72 -22.22 -20.52
C ASN A 14 -7.95 -21.99 -19.01
N LYS A 15 -8.20 -23.07 -18.26
CA LYS A 15 -8.54 -23.01 -16.83
C LYS A 15 -7.40 -22.48 -15.95
N CYS A 16 -6.15 -22.81 -16.25
CA CYS A 16 -4.99 -22.35 -15.46
C CYS A 16 -4.72 -20.85 -15.64
N GLU A 17 -4.90 -20.34 -16.85
CA GLU A 17 -4.75 -18.91 -17.15
C GLU A 17 -5.89 -18.09 -16.53
N PHE A 18 -7.11 -18.66 -16.54
CA PHE A 18 -8.27 -18.05 -15.89
C PHE A 18 -8.06 -17.88 -14.38
N ILE A 19 -7.51 -18.89 -13.69
CA ILE A 19 -7.25 -18.80 -12.23
C ILE A 19 -6.17 -17.76 -11.91
N ASN A 20 -5.11 -17.68 -12.73
CA ASN A 20 -3.96 -16.78 -12.49
C ASN A 20 -4.17 -15.33 -12.96
N SER A 21 -5.33 -14.99 -13.53
CA SER A 21 -5.65 -13.60 -13.89
C SER A 21 -5.86 -12.75 -12.63
N SER A 22 -5.16 -11.62 -12.54
CA SER A 22 -5.22 -10.70 -11.38
C SER A 22 -6.64 -10.24 -11.06
N VAL A 23 -7.51 -10.10 -12.05
CA VAL A 23 -8.91 -9.70 -11.87
C VAL A 23 -9.77 -10.85 -11.31
N ASN A 24 -9.45 -12.10 -11.66
CA ASN A 24 -10.18 -13.27 -11.15
C ASN A 24 -9.74 -13.61 -9.72
N ILE A 25 -8.48 -13.40 -9.36
CA ILE A 25 -7.99 -13.49 -7.98
C ILE A 25 -8.79 -12.56 -7.05
N ILE A 26 -9.01 -11.31 -7.48
CA ILE A 26 -9.82 -10.34 -6.73
C ILE A 26 -11.27 -10.83 -6.57
N ASP A 27 -11.85 -11.46 -7.60
CA ASP A 27 -13.22 -12.00 -7.56
C ASP A 27 -13.34 -13.22 -6.62
N TYR A 28 -12.32 -14.08 -6.56
CA TYR A 28 -12.23 -15.18 -5.60
C TYR A 28 -12.14 -14.65 -4.17
N ILE A 29 -11.29 -13.64 -3.90
CA ILE A 29 -11.15 -13.04 -2.57
C ILE A 29 -12.46 -12.37 -2.14
N ALA A 30 -13.11 -11.62 -3.02
CA ALA A 30 -14.40 -10.99 -2.74
C ALA A 30 -15.51 -12.01 -2.47
N THR A 31 -15.51 -13.14 -3.19
CA THR A 31 -16.49 -14.22 -2.97
C THR A 31 -16.19 -15.00 -1.69
N ALA A 32 -14.91 -15.28 -1.40
CA ALA A 32 -14.47 -15.92 -0.16
C ALA A 32 -14.85 -15.10 1.07
N SER A 33 -14.76 -13.76 1.00
CA SER A 33 -15.21 -12.86 2.07
C SER A 33 -16.68 -13.11 2.48
N PHE A 34 -17.57 -13.37 1.53
CA PHE A 34 -18.98 -13.70 1.82
C PHE A 34 -19.13 -15.05 2.53
N TYR A 35 -18.38 -16.07 2.09
CA TYR A 35 -18.41 -17.40 2.71
C TYR A 35 -17.81 -17.40 4.11
N ILE A 36 -16.74 -16.64 4.33
CA ILE A 36 -16.11 -16.42 5.63
C ILE A 36 -17.11 -15.76 6.58
N ASP A 37 -17.81 -14.70 6.15
CA ASP A 37 -18.83 -14.03 6.99
C ASP A 37 -19.99 -14.97 7.36
N LEU A 38 -20.45 -15.80 6.41
CA LEU A 38 -21.52 -16.77 6.66
C LEU A 38 -21.07 -17.87 7.64
N LEU A 39 -19.86 -18.39 7.46
CA LEU A 39 -19.30 -19.44 8.32
C LEU A 39 -19.04 -18.90 9.72
N LEU A 40 -18.50 -17.69 9.84
CA LEU A 40 -18.32 -17.01 11.12
C LEU A 40 -19.65 -16.77 11.83
N ARG A 41 -20.70 -16.27 11.17
CA ARG A 41 -22.01 -16.11 11.81
C ARG A 41 -22.61 -17.43 12.30
N LYS A 42 -22.36 -18.53 11.58
CA LYS A 42 -22.89 -19.87 11.92
C LYS A 42 -22.09 -20.58 13.02
N PHE A 43 -20.79 -20.32 13.14
CA PHE A 43 -19.94 -20.86 14.21
C PHE A 43 -19.92 -19.95 15.45
N ALA A 44 -20.01 -18.63 15.28
CA ALA A 44 -20.02 -17.65 16.37
C ALA A 44 -21.31 -17.70 17.19
N SER A 45 -22.41 -18.28 16.69
CA SER A 45 -23.57 -18.60 17.53
C SER A 45 -23.25 -19.61 18.64
N HIS A 46 -22.06 -20.20 18.65
CA HIS A 46 -21.57 -21.13 19.65
C HIS A 46 -20.37 -20.61 20.46
N LEU A 47 -19.78 -19.46 20.09
CA LEU A 47 -18.62 -18.85 20.77
C LEU A 47 -18.97 -17.42 21.23
N GLU A 48 -18.95 -17.17 22.54
CA GLU A 48 -19.11 -15.84 23.17
C GLU A 48 -17.90 -14.89 22.96
N ASN A 49 -17.16 -15.00 21.85
CA ASN A 49 -15.97 -14.18 21.60
C ASN A 49 -16.30 -13.04 20.63
N ALA A 50 -16.81 -11.92 21.16
CA ALA A 50 -17.20 -10.73 20.40
C ALA A 50 -16.02 -10.08 19.64
N ASP A 51 -14.82 -10.04 20.23
CA ASP A 51 -13.64 -9.39 19.64
C ASP A 51 -13.21 -9.99 18.30
N ILE A 52 -13.33 -11.31 18.18
CA ILE A 52 -13.00 -12.05 16.95
C ILE A 52 -13.99 -11.69 15.85
N MET A 53 -15.26 -11.46 16.20
CA MET A 53 -16.33 -11.11 15.26
C MET A 53 -16.21 -9.68 14.73
N GLU A 54 -15.69 -8.75 15.55
CA GLU A 54 -15.38 -7.38 15.12
C GLU A 54 -14.22 -7.35 14.13
N PHE A 55 -13.11 -8.02 14.46
CA PHE A 55 -11.94 -8.10 13.57
C PHE A 55 -12.31 -8.70 12.20
N PHE A 56 -13.10 -9.77 12.19
CA PHE A 56 -13.53 -10.39 10.93
C PHE A 56 -14.59 -9.59 10.17
N SER A 57 -15.24 -8.60 10.78
CA SER A 57 -16.17 -7.72 10.06
C SER A 57 -15.44 -6.85 9.01
N ILE A 58 -14.13 -6.60 9.18
CA ILE A 58 -13.27 -5.94 8.18
C ILE A 58 -13.22 -6.74 6.87
N ILE A 59 -13.35 -8.08 6.92
CA ILE A 59 -13.36 -8.93 5.72
C ILE A 59 -14.51 -8.54 4.78
N ARG A 60 -15.61 -8.00 5.29
CA ARG A 60 -16.73 -7.52 4.46
C ARG A 60 -16.33 -6.35 3.57
N ILE A 61 -15.33 -5.55 3.93
CA ILE A 61 -14.80 -4.46 3.11
C ILE A 61 -14.16 -5.03 1.83
N MET A 62 -13.61 -6.25 1.87
CA MET A 62 -13.00 -6.89 0.69
C MET A 62 -13.97 -7.07 -0.48
N ARG A 63 -15.29 -7.14 -0.23
CA ARG A 63 -16.28 -7.22 -1.31
C ARG A 63 -16.37 -5.93 -2.13
N LEU A 64 -15.90 -4.78 -1.61
CA LEU A 64 -15.79 -3.52 -2.37
C LEU A 64 -14.82 -3.66 -3.54
N PHE A 65 -13.80 -4.52 -3.45
CA PHE A 65 -12.90 -4.79 -4.56
C PHE A 65 -13.60 -5.48 -5.75
N LYS A 66 -14.85 -5.96 -5.61
CA LYS A 66 -15.67 -6.41 -6.76
C LYS A 66 -15.91 -5.27 -7.77
N LEU A 67 -15.89 -4.01 -7.33
CA LEU A 67 -16.00 -2.83 -8.21
C LEU A 67 -14.90 -2.79 -9.29
N THR A 68 -13.75 -3.42 -9.05
CA THR A 68 -12.66 -3.61 -10.00
C THR A 68 -13.10 -4.30 -11.30
N ARG A 69 -14.11 -5.18 -11.24
CA ARG A 69 -14.64 -5.85 -12.44
C ARG A 69 -15.48 -4.90 -13.30
N HIS A 70 -16.22 -3.99 -12.66
CA HIS A 70 -17.19 -3.13 -13.32
C HIS A 70 -16.57 -1.79 -13.77
N SER A 71 -15.49 -1.36 -13.14
CA SER A 71 -14.73 -0.18 -13.56
C SER A 71 -13.60 -0.55 -14.50
N SER A 72 -13.76 -0.21 -15.79
CA SER A 72 -12.68 -0.29 -16.77
C SER A 72 -11.46 0.56 -16.35
N GLY A 73 -11.70 1.69 -15.66
CA GLY A 73 -10.64 2.55 -15.13
C GLY A 73 -9.77 1.87 -14.07
N LEU A 74 -10.37 1.07 -13.18
CA LEU A 74 -9.61 0.35 -12.14
C LEU A 74 -8.77 -0.80 -12.72
N LYS A 75 -9.22 -1.43 -13.82
CA LYS A 75 -8.43 -2.42 -14.56
C LYS A 75 -7.22 -1.80 -15.24
N ILE A 76 -7.41 -0.64 -15.87
CA ILE A 76 -6.30 0.14 -16.47
C ILE A 76 -5.31 0.51 -15.37
N LEU A 77 -5.78 1.03 -14.23
CA LEU A 77 -4.92 1.37 -13.10
C LEU A 77 -4.05 0.17 -12.65
N ILE A 78 -4.64 -1.01 -12.46
CA ILE A 78 -3.92 -2.23 -12.08
C ILE A 78 -2.89 -2.63 -13.13
N GLN A 79 -3.27 -2.62 -14.41
CA GLN A 79 -2.37 -2.99 -15.49
C GLN A 79 -1.17 -2.04 -15.56
N THR A 80 -1.41 -0.75 -15.36
CA THR A 80 -0.35 0.24 -15.41
C THR A 80 0.53 0.25 -14.15
N PHE A 81 -0.02 -0.07 -12.98
CA PHE A 81 0.77 -0.39 -11.79
C PHE A 81 1.66 -1.61 -12.03
N ARG A 82 1.13 -2.66 -12.66
CA ARG A 82 1.91 -3.87 -12.99
C ARG A 82 3.02 -3.57 -14.00
N ALA A 83 2.76 -2.74 -15.00
CA ALA A 83 3.76 -2.29 -15.96
C ALA A 83 4.86 -1.45 -15.30
N SER A 84 4.48 -0.57 -14.37
CA SER A 84 5.39 0.29 -13.61
C SER A 84 5.92 -0.36 -12.32
N ALA A 85 5.65 -1.65 -12.09
CA ALA A 85 5.94 -2.30 -10.81
C ALA A 85 7.43 -2.28 -10.47
N LYS A 86 8.30 -2.49 -11.48
CA LYS A 86 9.76 -2.43 -11.30
C LYS A 86 10.22 -1.06 -10.80
N GLU A 87 9.73 0.01 -11.41
CA GLU A 87 10.05 1.40 -11.03
C GLU A 87 9.51 1.73 -9.63
N LEU A 88 8.27 1.30 -9.34
CA LEU A 88 7.65 1.51 -8.03
C LEU A 88 8.39 0.75 -6.92
N THR A 89 8.79 -0.50 -7.17
CA THR A 89 9.59 -1.29 -6.23
C THR A 89 10.92 -0.61 -5.92
N LEU A 90 11.58 -0.04 -6.93
CA LEU A 90 12.82 0.71 -6.76
C LEU A 90 12.61 2.00 -5.95
N LEU A 91 11.54 2.76 -6.20
CA LEU A 91 11.17 3.92 -5.38
C LEU A 91 10.95 3.51 -3.91
N VAL A 92 10.15 2.48 -3.65
CA VAL A 92 9.87 2.00 -2.30
C VAL A 92 11.15 1.53 -1.61
N PHE A 93 12.05 0.87 -2.35
CA PHE A 93 13.35 0.45 -1.81
C PHE A 93 14.20 1.64 -1.33
N PHE A 94 14.34 2.70 -2.14
CA PHE A 94 15.07 3.90 -1.73
C PHE A 94 14.40 4.63 -0.56
N LEU A 95 13.07 4.69 -0.56
CA LEU A 95 12.32 5.31 0.53
C LEU A 95 12.50 4.55 1.85
N VAL A 96 12.41 3.21 1.84
CA VAL A 96 12.66 2.38 3.03
C VAL A 96 14.11 2.51 3.51
N LEU A 97 15.08 2.50 2.59
CA LEU A 97 16.49 2.71 2.92
C LEU A 97 16.71 4.07 3.60
N GLY A 98 16.14 5.13 3.03
CA GLY A 98 16.18 6.48 3.60
C GLY A 98 15.57 6.53 4.99
N ILE A 99 14.39 5.92 5.19
CA ILE A 99 13.72 5.86 6.49
C ILE A 99 14.62 5.22 7.54
N VAL A 100 15.23 4.08 7.24
CA VAL A 100 16.13 3.37 8.18
C VAL A 100 17.37 4.21 8.52
N ILE A 101 17.97 4.87 7.52
CA ILE A 101 19.14 5.73 7.71
C ILE A 101 18.78 6.93 8.59
N PHE A 102 17.76 7.70 8.22
CA PHE A 102 17.39 8.91 8.96
C PHE A 102 16.82 8.61 10.35
N ALA A 103 16.09 7.51 10.53
CA ALA A 103 15.65 7.04 11.84
C ALA A 103 16.83 6.73 12.77
N SER A 104 17.88 6.11 12.23
CA SER A 104 19.10 5.83 13.00
C SER A 104 19.86 7.12 13.32
N LEU A 105 20.02 8.02 12.33
CA LEU A 105 20.71 9.29 12.50
C LEU A 105 20.04 10.18 13.55
N VAL A 106 18.72 10.34 13.50
CA VAL A 106 17.99 11.19 14.46
C VAL A 106 18.04 10.60 15.87
N TYR A 107 17.96 9.27 16.00
CA TYR A 107 18.07 8.58 17.28
C TYR A 107 19.43 8.82 17.95
N TYR A 108 20.53 8.75 17.19
CA TYR A 108 21.85 9.07 17.72
C TYR A 108 22.02 10.58 17.94
N ALA A 109 21.53 11.43 17.04
CA ALA A 109 21.62 12.88 17.16
C ALA A 109 20.97 13.42 18.43
N GLU A 110 19.76 12.94 18.77
CA GLU A 110 19.03 13.33 19.98
C GLU A 110 19.65 12.79 21.28
N ARG A 111 20.60 11.85 21.20
CA ARG A 111 21.34 11.35 22.36
C ARG A 111 22.66 12.06 22.62
N ILE A 112 23.14 12.87 21.67
CA ILE A 112 24.40 13.62 21.82
C ILE A 112 24.24 14.76 22.83
N GLN A 113 23.05 15.35 22.92
CA GLN A 113 22.74 16.47 23.80
C GLN A 113 21.67 16.06 24.81
N THR A 114 21.82 16.45 26.08
CA THR A 114 20.83 16.14 27.12
C THR A 114 19.52 16.87 26.84
N ASN A 115 18.50 16.11 26.41
CA ASN A 115 17.16 16.58 26.17
C ASN A 115 16.20 15.91 27.18
N PRO A 116 15.62 16.65 28.15
CA PRO A 116 14.66 16.12 29.13
C PRO A 116 13.39 15.54 28.49
N GLU A 117 13.01 16.03 27.31
CA GLU A 117 11.81 15.63 26.58
C GLU A 117 12.17 14.95 25.24
N ASN A 118 13.03 13.93 25.31
CA ASN A 118 13.42 13.18 24.11
C ASN A 118 12.33 12.16 23.70
N ASP A 119 11.75 12.39 22.52
CA ASP A 119 10.73 11.52 21.93
C ASP A 119 11.36 10.27 21.27
N PHE A 120 12.63 10.33 20.87
CA PHE A 120 13.36 9.26 20.15
C PHE A 120 13.98 8.24 21.11
N LYS A 121 13.14 7.53 21.85
CA LYS A 121 13.58 6.52 22.84
C LYS A 121 14.11 5.23 22.21
N SER A 122 13.64 4.88 21.01
CA SER A 122 14.03 3.66 20.29
C SER A 122 14.06 3.91 18.77
N ILE A 123 14.84 3.09 18.04
CA ILE A 123 14.94 3.18 16.58
C ILE A 123 13.58 2.99 15.90
N PRO A 124 12.69 2.07 16.32
CA PRO A 124 11.35 1.94 15.73
C PRO A 124 10.48 3.20 15.81
N LEU A 125 10.61 3.99 16.89
CA LEU A 125 9.93 5.29 16.99
C LEU A 125 10.52 6.30 16.00
N GLY A 126 11.84 6.26 15.79
CA GLY A 126 12.50 7.02 14.73
C GLY A 126 12.05 6.62 13.32
N LEU A 127 11.70 5.34 13.08
CA LEU A 127 11.16 4.88 11.79
C LEU A 127 9.81 5.54 11.49
N TRP A 128 8.93 5.67 12.49
CA TRP A 128 7.66 6.38 12.35
C TRP A 128 7.88 7.84 11.96
N TRP A 129 8.74 8.55 12.70
CA TRP A 129 9.09 9.94 12.40
C TRP A 129 9.71 10.11 11.01
N ALA A 130 10.66 9.24 10.63
CA ALA A 130 11.34 9.32 9.34
C ALA A 130 10.37 9.00 8.19
N LEU A 131 9.44 8.06 8.35
CA LEU A 131 8.37 7.79 7.39
C LEU A 131 7.50 9.03 7.18
N VAL A 132 6.99 9.63 8.26
CA VAL A 132 6.10 10.80 8.22
C VAL A 132 6.81 12.04 7.64
N THR A 133 8.10 12.19 7.92
CA THR A 133 8.91 13.32 7.47
C THR A 133 9.33 13.18 6.00
N MET A 134 9.83 12.00 5.60
CA MET A 134 10.22 11.76 4.20
C MET A 134 9.04 11.77 3.24
N THR A 135 7.84 11.38 3.71
CA THR A 135 6.59 11.48 2.94
C THR A 135 5.93 12.86 3.01
N THR A 136 6.58 13.84 3.64
CA THR A 136 6.12 15.23 3.78
C THR A 136 4.78 15.41 4.51
N VAL A 137 4.34 14.40 5.28
CA VAL A 137 3.09 14.46 6.07
C VAL A 137 3.27 15.37 7.28
N GLY A 138 4.35 15.17 8.05
CA GLY A 138 4.74 16.06 9.15
C GLY A 138 3.68 16.27 10.24
N TYR A 139 3.18 15.20 10.88
CA TYR A 139 2.17 15.29 11.95
C TYR A 139 2.59 16.18 13.14
N GLY A 140 3.88 16.27 13.43
CA GLY A 140 4.41 17.07 14.55
C GLY A 140 4.23 16.43 15.93
N ASP A 141 3.83 15.16 15.98
CA ASP A 141 3.74 14.34 17.19
C ASP A 141 5.11 13.98 17.78
N MET A 142 6.12 13.85 16.92
CA MET A 142 7.52 13.65 17.29
C MET A 142 8.39 14.61 16.50
N VAL A 143 9.29 15.34 17.16
CA VAL A 143 10.22 16.27 16.50
C VAL A 143 11.59 16.28 17.19
N PRO A 144 12.70 16.36 16.44
CA PRO A 144 14.01 16.52 17.06
C PRO A 144 14.11 17.90 17.73
N LYS A 145 14.58 17.94 18.98
CA LYS A 145 14.70 19.18 19.77
C LYS A 145 16.16 19.64 19.90
N THR A 146 17.13 18.78 19.57
CA THR A 146 18.56 19.10 19.58
C THR A 146 18.98 19.79 18.29
N TYR A 147 20.02 20.64 18.33
CA TYR A 147 20.53 21.34 17.14
C TYR A 147 20.97 20.36 16.04
N ILE A 148 21.63 19.27 16.43
CA ILE A 148 22.08 18.23 15.49
C ILE A 148 20.87 17.46 14.95
N GLY A 149 19.90 17.12 15.80
CA GLY A 149 18.67 16.46 15.38
C GLY A 149 17.86 17.31 14.39
N MET A 150 17.76 18.62 14.62
CA MET A 150 17.10 19.55 13.70
C MET A 150 17.80 19.61 12.34
N PHE A 151 19.14 19.60 12.31
CA PHE A 151 19.90 19.52 11.06
C PHE A 151 19.65 18.20 10.31
N VAL A 152 19.63 17.07 11.01
CA VAL A 152 19.26 15.77 10.45
C VAL A 152 17.82 15.79 9.93
N GLY A 153 16.89 16.42 10.67
CA GLY A 153 15.51 16.62 10.26
C GLY A 153 15.36 17.42 8.96
N ALA A 154 16.13 18.51 8.83
CA ALA A 154 16.15 19.30 7.60
C ALA A 154 16.67 18.49 6.40
N LEU A 155 17.75 17.73 6.59
CA LEU A 155 18.27 16.82 5.55
C LEU A 155 17.28 15.71 5.20
N CYS A 156 16.58 15.14 6.19
CA CYS A 156 15.56 14.12 6.02
C CYS A 156 14.40 14.63 5.15
N ALA A 157 13.89 15.83 5.44
CA ALA A 157 12.82 16.45 4.67
C ALA A 157 13.24 16.72 3.21
N LEU A 158 14.43 17.30 3.00
CA LEU A 158 14.97 17.54 1.65
C LEU A 158 15.17 16.24 0.87
N ALA A 159 15.76 15.22 1.50
CA ALA A 159 15.97 13.92 0.89
C ALA A 159 14.65 13.22 0.54
N GLY A 160 13.64 13.32 1.41
CA GLY A 160 12.30 12.77 1.16
C GLY A 160 11.64 13.36 -0.09
N VAL A 161 11.62 14.70 -0.18
CA VAL A 161 11.10 15.40 -1.36
C VAL A 161 11.82 14.97 -2.63
N LEU A 162 13.15 14.93 -2.63
CA LEU A 162 13.95 14.51 -3.79
C LEU A 162 13.70 13.04 -4.17
N THR A 163 13.57 12.15 -3.17
CA THR A 163 13.33 10.72 -3.37
C THR A 163 11.98 10.46 -4.05
N ILE A 164 10.95 11.24 -3.71
CA ILE A 164 9.62 11.12 -4.33
C ILE A 164 9.56 11.85 -5.68
N ALA A 165 10.19 13.02 -5.79
CA ALA A 165 10.10 13.87 -6.98
C ALA A 165 10.75 13.27 -8.24
N LEU A 166 11.75 12.40 -8.10
CA LEU A 166 12.47 11.82 -9.23
C LEU A 166 11.72 10.65 -9.93
N PRO A 167 11.24 9.62 -9.23
CA PRO A 167 10.58 8.47 -9.86
C PRO A 167 9.11 8.71 -10.19
N VAL A 168 8.40 9.60 -9.49
CA VAL A 168 6.97 9.85 -9.75
C VAL A 168 6.73 10.32 -11.20
N PRO A 169 7.47 11.30 -11.76
CA PRO A 169 7.32 11.70 -13.17
C PRO A 169 7.61 10.56 -14.16
N VAL A 170 8.59 9.69 -13.86
CA VAL A 170 8.91 8.52 -14.70
C VAL A 170 7.72 7.55 -14.73
N ILE A 171 7.13 7.28 -13.55
CA ILE A 171 5.91 6.48 -13.44
C ILE A 171 4.78 7.15 -14.23
N VAL A 172 4.52 8.44 -14.02
CA VAL A 172 3.45 9.18 -14.74
C VAL A 172 3.66 9.15 -16.26
N SER A 173 4.90 9.29 -16.74
CA SER A 173 5.23 9.20 -18.17
C SER A 173 4.93 7.81 -18.74
N ASN A 174 5.32 6.74 -18.04
CA ASN A 174 4.97 5.37 -18.39
C ASN A 174 3.44 5.17 -18.39
N PHE A 175 2.74 5.73 -17.40
CA PHE A 175 1.29 5.69 -17.33
C PHE A 175 0.63 6.36 -18.56
N ALA A 176 1.12 7.54 -18.96
CA ALA A 176 0.63 8.26 -20.13
C ALA A 176 0.87 7.48 -21.44
N MET A 177 2.03 6.84 -21.58
CA MET A 177 2.37 6.03 -22.74
C MET A 177 1.47 4.79 -22.87
N TYR A 178 1.24 4.03 -21.80
CA TYR A 178 0.32 2.89 -21.84
C TYR A 178 -1.14 3.32 -22.09
N TYR A 179 -1.56 4.47 -21.56
CA TYR A 179 -2.91 4.99 -21.76
C TYR A 179 -3.15 5.40 -23.23
N SER A 180 -2.19 6.07 -23.87
CA SER A 180 -2.31 6.49 -25.29
C SER A 180 -2.35 5.29 -26.24
N HIS A 181 -1.53 4.26 -26.01
CA HIS A 181 -1.57 3.03 -26.79
C HIS A 181 -2.94 2.34 -26.67
N THR A 182 -3.53 2.32 -25.48
CA THR A 182 -4.85 1.69 -25.28
C THR A 182 -5.94 2.45 -26.02
N GLN A 183 -5.89 3.79 -26.10
CA GLN A 183 -6.87 4.57 -26.87
C GLN A 183 -6.74 4.42 -28.39
N LEU A 184 -5.52 4.26 -28.90
CA LEU A 184 -5.28 4.04 -30.32
C LEU A 184 -5.93 2.74 -30.82
N PHE A 185 -5.97 1.69 -30.00
CA PHE A 185 -6.66 0.44 -30.33
C PHE A 185 -8.21 0.53 -30.30
N TYR A 186 -8.78 1.56 -29.66
CA TYR A 186 -10.24 1.79 -29.66
C TYR A 186 -10.71 2.75 -30.76
N THR A 187 -9.77 3.38 -31.49
CA THR A 187 -10.07 4.37 -32.54
C THR A 187 -9.91 3.79 -33.96
N ILE A 188 -9.58 2.49 -34.07
CA ILE A 188 -9.54 1.71 -35.31
C ILE A 188 -10.64 0.66 -35.23
#